data_AF-A0AA39INE4-F1
#
_entry.id   AF-A0AA39INE4-F1
#
_cell.length_a   1.000
_cell.length_b   1.000
_cell.length_c   1.000
_cell.angle_alpha   90.00
_cell.angle_beta   90.00
_cell.angle_gamma   90.00
#
_symmetry.space_group_name_H-M   'P 1'
#
loop_
_entity.id
_entity.type
_entity.pdbx_description
1 polymer ?
#
loop_
_entity_poly.entity_id
_entity_poly.type
_entity_poly.pdbx_seq_one_letter_code
_entity_poly.pdbx_strand_id
1 'polypeptide(L)'
;MVFRRKLMTNGGGTEGIPKVLGAFTANKLFGRVFQCAIVALWMVPLTAVLFLILSYFGFSVASFGSESLVGTPYGPVEGFEFEDAFVYLGIPFAKPPIGELRLEKSQRVERWTETLQATEFGASCVTAAGWSSRRNEKLDENCLFMNIMRPKEKSKNSTGYPVFVFIYGGGYETGTSTSYGYKEIVRNFVTQGFVFVTFNYRLGPLGFITTEDQVLPGNLGLWDQKSALEFIREVIPSFGGNPDEVTISGESAGGSSVSALTLSPLTNGLFQRAIQMSGSIFCSFAMSPRIGNQSREFIETIGCKGSSREIKECLKKKTLKDYAEAHATIGPALDTIIGLRYNPRIDGEFFPSDLHSMIKAAPKVPTITGITTAEMGAFVLFGENRSLIDVPQRKWNSFNEESLREILKKIAGRVSNLNELLAKFYVDRADKKEFKNSSFYLTRLVEATGDISFDVPVFQEAAEKLESGWPVYLYLEEFYNRNGRENVPVEGAFHGNELTYIFGRLWKQISAAKTEDGERFKKNLLDGFRSFAQSGRPSVGDIEWQQITLDHSDRYMSLNVESVMKEGLLRERIDFWTKDVPLAVDVNELKYLLPGARKRRRVDEL
;
A
#
# COMPACT_ATOMS: atom_id res chain seq x y z
N MET A 1 -29.64 -38.26 -32.93
CA MET A 1 -30.89 -38.22 -33.70
C MET A 1 -30.78 -37.02 -34.66
N VAL A 2 -29.97 -37.04 -35.72
CA VAL A 2 -30.11 -37.65 -37.07
C VAL A 2 -31.29 -37.09 -37.91
N PHE A 3 -30.92 -36.19 -38.83
CA PHE A 3 -31.34 -35.98 -40.25
C PHE A 3 -32.78 -35.60 -40.69
N ARG A 4 -32.84 -34.41 -41.35
CA ARG A 4 -33.34 -34.05 -42.71
C ARG A 4 -34.51 -34.80 -43.38
N ARG A 5 -35.41 -34.01 -44.00
CA ARG A 5 -35.96 -34.02 -45.41
C ARG A 5 -37.37 -33.37 -45.39
N LYS A 6 -37.99 -32.73 -46.40
CA LYS A 6 -37.98 -32.64 -47.90
C LYS A 6 -38.89 -31.42 -48.23
N LEU A 7 -38.55 -30.45 -49.11
CA LEU A 7 -38.77 -30.37 -50.57
C LEU A 7 -40.21 -30.57 -51.10
N MET A 8 -40.77 -29.52 -51.75
CA MET A 8 -41.56 -29.46 -53.04
C MET A 8 -41.78 -27.95 -53.38
N THR A 9 -41.25 -27.33 -54.46
CA THR A 9 -41.67 -27.27 -55.90
C THR A 9 -43.15 -26.89 -56.11
N ASN A 10 -43.62 -26.01 -57.01
CA ASN A 10 -43.13 -25.53 -58.31
C ASN A 10 -44.03 -24.38 -58.88
N GLY A 11 -43.53 -23.65 -59.88
CA GLY A 11 -44.30 -22.95 -60.95
C GLY A 11 -44.42 -21.43 -60.79
N GLY A 12 -44.04 -20.55 -61.73
CA GLY A 12 -43.73 -20.65 -63.16
C GLY A 12 -44.57 -19.62 -63.93
N GLY A 13 -43.97 -18.74 -64.73
CA GLY A 13 -44.71 -17.85 -65.65
C GLY A 13 -43.96 -16.60 -66.11
N THR A 14 -43.44 -16.66 -67.34
CA THR A 14 -42.62 -15.70 -68.09
C THR A 14 -43.41 -14.76 -69.02
N GLU A 15 -42.89 -13.53 -69.16
CA GLU A 15 -42.70 -12.75 -70.41
C GLU A 15 -43.87 -12.19 -71.25
N GLY A 16 -43.67 -10.95 -71.77
CA GLY A 16 -44.33 -10.45 -72.99
C GLY A 16 -44.58 -8.94 -73.10
N ILE A 17 -43.64 -8.20 -73.72
CA ILE A 17 -43.78 -6.87 -74.38
C ILE A 17 -44.39 -7.14 -75.80
N PRO A 18 -45.21 -6.30 -76.53
CA PRO A 18 -44.76 -4.99 -77.06
C PRO A 18 -45.77 -3.93 -77.63
N LYS A 19 -45.19 -2.77 -78.03
CA LYS A 19 -45.51 -1.81 -79.14
C LYS A 19 -46.67 -0.78 -78.97
N VAL A 20 -46.38 0.53 -78.94
CA VAL A 20 -46.08 1.54 -80.01
C VAL A 20 -47.34 2.18 -80.64
N LEU A 21 -47.50 3.51 -80.50
CA LEU A 21 -47.82 4.56 -81.52
C LEU A 21 -48.58 5.76 -80.93
N GLY A 22 -48.26 6.97 -81.42
CA GLY A 22 -49.23 8.09 -81.48
C GLY A 22 -48.72 9.46 -81.03
N ALA A 23 -48.35 10.31 -81.99
CA ALA A 23 -48.07 11.73 -81.84
C ALA A 23 -49.32 12.61 -82.11
N PHE A 24 -49.21 13.91 -81.79
CA PHE A 24 -50.13 15.04 -82.03
C PHE A 24 -51.32 15.16 -81.04
N THR A 25 -51.61 16.30 -80.40
CA THR A 25 -51.78 17.66 -80.95
C THR A 25 -51.64 18.76 -79.87
N ALA A 26 -51.51 20.00 -80.36
CA ALA A 26 -51.20 21.25 -79.69
C ALA A 26 -52.33 21.87 -78.82
N ASN A 27 -51.93 22.92 -78.08
CA ASN A 27 -52.69 23.93 -77.35
C ASN A 27 -53.12 23.61 -75.90
N LYS A 28 -52.21 23.96 -74.97
CA LYS A 28 -52.50 24.86 -73.82
C LYS A 28 -51.18 25.38 -73.23
N LEU A 29 -50.42 26.07 -74.08
CA LEU A 29 -49.42 27.05 -73.66
C LEU A 29 -50.19 28.31 -73.21
N PHE A 30 -49.75 29.00 -72.16
CA PHE A 30 -50.45 30.06 -71.39
C PHE A 30 -51.32 29.55 -70.24
N GLY A 31 -50.69 29.35 -69.06
CA GLY A 31 -51.41 29.18 -67.81
C GLY A 31 -50.61 28.61 -66.64
N ARG A 32 -49.42 28.03 -66.86
CA ARG A 32 -48.65 27.33 -65.80
C ARG A 32 -47.24 27.86 -65.51
N VAL A 33 -46.82 28.95 -66.14
CA VAL A 33 -45.48 29.54 -65.87
C VAL A 33 -45.50 30.56 -64.70
N PHE A 34 -46.67 31.05 -64.29
CA PHE A 34 -46.74 32.08 -63.23
C PHE A 34 -46.90 31.56 -61.79
N GLN A 35 -47.07 30.24 -61.58
CA GLN A 35 -47.21 29.68 -60.22
C GLN A 35 -45.95 28.99 -59.68
N CYS A 36 -44.97 28.64 -60.52
CA CYS A 36 -43.70 28.06 -60.04
C CYS A 36 -42.63 29.11 -59.71
N ALA A 37 -42.71 30.33 -60.26
CA ALA A 37 -41.70 31.37 -59.99
C ALA A 37 -41.86 32.02 -58.60
N ILE A 38 -43.08 32.08 -58.05
CA ILE A 38 -43.33 32.75 -56.77
C ILE A 38 -42.97 31.86 -55.58
N VAL A 39 -43.04 30.53 -55.70
CA VAL A 39 -42.63 29.61 -54.62
C VAL A 39 -41.11 29.45 -54.55
N ALA A 40 -40.40 29.54 -55.68
CA ALA A 40 -38.93 29.47 -55.71
C ALA A 40 -38.25 30.72 -55.13
N LEU A 41 -38.91 31.89 -55.17
CA LEU A 41 -38.35 33.15 -54.66
C LEU A 41 -38.51 33.35 -53.13
N TRP A 42 -39.33 32.54 -52.46
CA TRP A 42 -39.54 32.62 -51.00
C TRP A 42 -38.92 31.47 -50.20
N MET A 43 -38.47 30.38 -50.85
CA MET A 43 -37.80 29.28 -50.15
C MET A 43 -36.27 29.41 -50.07
N VAL A 44 -35.65 30.16 -50.99
CA VAL A 44 -34.20 30.44 -50.97
C VAL A 44 -33.79 31.40 -49.83
N PRO A 45 -34.54 32.47 -49.48
CA PRO A 45 -34.17 33.31 -48.35
C PRO A 45 -34.43 32.61 -47.02
N LEU A 46 -35.46 31.78 -46.88
CA LEU A 46 -35.72 31.09 -45.61
C LEU A 46 -34.67 30.03 -45.31
N THR A 47 -34.24 29.25 -46.31
CA THR A 47 -33.18 28.24 -46.13
C THR A 47 -31.81 28.85 -45.94
N ALA A 48 -31.48 29.94 -46.65
CA ALA A 48 -30.24 30.68 -46.45
C ALA A 48 -30.21 31.43 -45.11
N VAL A 49 -31.34 31.98 -44.64
CA VAL A 49 -31.46 32.59 -43.31
C VAL A 49 -31.45 31.52 -42.22
N LEU A 50 -32.04 30.33 -42.42
CA LEU A 50 -31.90 29.21 -41.47
C LEU A 50 -30.46 28.72 -41.39
N PHE A 51 -29.74 28.62 -42.53
CA PHE A 51 -28.31 28.27 -42.56
C PHE A 51 -27.44 29.36 -41.95
N LEU A 52 -27.76 30.64 -42.17
CA LEU A 52 -27.07 31.76 -41.54
C LEU A 52 -27.36 31.81 -40.03
N ILE A 53 -28.59 31.58 -39.58
CA ILE A 53 -28.96 31.47 -38.16
C ILE A 53 -28.32 30.23 -37.53
N LEU A 54 -28.23 29.08 -38.22
CA LEU A 54 -27.51 27.88 -37.76
C LEU A 54 -25.99 28.04 -37.79
N SER A 55 -25.46 28.95 -38.61
CA SER A 55 -24.04 29.32 -38.62
C SER A 55 -23.70 30.40 -37.57
N TYR A 56 -24.66 31.25 -37.20
CA TYR A 56 -24.53 32.31 -36.19
C TYR A 56 -24.81 31.77 -34.78
N PHE A 57 -25.81 30.88 -34.64
CA PHE A 57 -25.87 29.85 -33.62
C PHE A 57 -25.07 28.64 -34.08
N GLY A 58 -23.80 28.87 -34.44
CA GLY A 58 -22.86 27.77 -34.51
C GLY A 58 -23.09 26.94 -33.25
N PHE A 59 -23.61 25.73 -33.44
CA PHE A 59 -23.64 24.72 -32.42
C PHE A 59 -22.18 24.57 -32.02
N SER A 60 -21.76 25.34 -31.02
CA SER A 60 -20.79 24.86 -30.07
C SER A 60 -21.51 23.67 -29.47
N VAL A 61 -21.39 22.53 -30.15
CA VAL A 61 -21.30 21.27 -29.45
C VAL A 61 -20.06 21.49 -28.60
N ALA A 62 -20.25 22.14 -27.45
CA ALA A 62 -19.38 21.90 -26.32
C ALA A 62 -19.44 20.38 -26.24
N SER A 63 -18.37 19.74 -26.70
CA SER A 63 -18.13 18.37 -26.34
C SER A 63 -18.06 18.44 -24.83
N PHE A 64 -19.19 18.17 -24.18
CA PHE A 64 -19.25 17.86 -22.76
C PHE A 64 -18.56 16.51 -22.62
N GLY A 65 -17.25 16.46 -22.91
CA GLY A 65 -16.39 15.45 -22.36
C GLY A 65 -16.51 15.62 -20.86
N SER A 66 -16.84 14.55 -20.16
CA SER A 66 -16.89 14.56 -18.70
C SER A 66 -15.59 15.18 -18.17
N GLU A 67 -15.66 16.12 -17.21
CA GLU A 67 -14.44 16.67 -16.59
C GLU A 67 -13.62 15.58 -15.86
N SER A 68 -14.24 14.42 -15.60
CA SER A 68 -13.58 13.21 -15.11
C SER A 68 -12.91 12.36 -16.19
N LEU A 69 -12.94 12.74 -17.48
CA LEU A 69 -12.24 12.05 -18.57
C LEU A 69 -10.83 12.63 -18.72
N VAL A 70 -9.82 11.77 -18.53
CA VAL A 70 -8.40 12.13 -18.58
C VAL A 70 -7.68 11.30 -19.64
N GLY A 71 -6.96 11.97 -20.54
CA GLY A 71 -6.03 11.32 -21.46
C GLY A 71 -4.70 11.02 -20.77
N THR A 72 -4.31 9.74 -20.72
CA THR A 72 -3.01 9.31 -20.19
C THR A 72 -2.09 8.83 -21.33
N PRO A 73 -0.77 8.67 -21.10
CA PRO A 73 0.13 8.06 -22.09
C PRO A 73 -0.23 6.61 -22.48
N TYR A 74 -1.12 5.96 -21.73
CA TYR A 74 -1.60 4.61 -21.97
C TYR A 74 -2.97 4.55 -22.63
N GLY A 75 -3.78 5.59 -22.49
CA GLY A 75 -5.13 5.66 -23.06
C GLY A 75 -6.07 6.55 -22.24
N PRO A 76 -7.30 6.77 -22.70
CA PRO A 76 -8.32 7.54 -21.99
C PRO A 76 -8.82 6.79 -20.74
N VAL A 77 -9.00 7.51 -19.63
CA VAL A 77 -9.52 7.00 -18.37
C VAL A 77 -10.62 7.92 -17.88
N GLU A 78 -11.79 7.38 -17.56
CA GLU A 78 -12.91 8.14 -17.03
C GLU A 78 -13.20 7.71 -15.59
N GLY A 79 -13.11 8.67 -14.68
CA GLY A 79 -13.47 8.49 -13.27
C GLY A 79 -14.87 9.04 -12.99
N PHE A 80 -15.13 9.31 -11.71
CA PHE A 80 -16.38 9.93 -11.26
C PHE A 80 -16.10 11.07 -10.27
N GLU A 81 -17.08 11.93 -10.11
CA GLU A 81 -17.05 13.02 -9.16
C GLU A 81 -17.41 12.55 -7.74
N PHE A 82 -16.66 13.01 -6.74
CA PHE A 82 -17.01 12.87 -5.33
C PHE A 82 -16.54 14.10 -4.55
N GLU A 83 -17.49 14.83 -3.96
CA GLU A 83 -17.22 16.11 -3.28
C GLU A 83 -16.41 17.05 -4.21
N ASP A 84 -15.32 17.67 -3.75
CA ASP A 84 -14.49 18.57 -4.57
C ASP A 84 -13.34 17.84 -5.31
N ALA A 85 -13.53 16.55 -5.61
CA ALA A 85 -12.52 15.71 -6.23
C ALA A 85 -13.08 14.88 -7.42
N PHE A 86 -12.15 14.44 -8.26
CA PHE A 86 -12.37 13.32 -9.19
C PHE A 86 -11.64 12.08 -8.67
N VAL A 87 -12.34 10.95 -8.73
CA VAL A 87 -11.90 9.65 -8.22
C VAL A 87 -11.83 8.66 -9.38
N TYR A 88 -10.70 7.95 -9.46
CA TYR A 88 -10.41 6.96 -10.49
C TYR A 88 -9.94 5.68 -9.80
N LEU A 89 -10.69 4.60 -9.95
CA LEU A 89 -10.48 3.34 -9.25
C LEU A 89 -10.13 2.23 -10.26
N GLY A 90 -9.25 1.31 -9.87
CA GLY A 90 -9.00 0.09 -10.65
C GLY A 90 -8.20 0.29 -11.96
N ILE A 91 -7.32 1.30 -12.03
CA ILE A 91 -6.46 1.51 -13.20
C ILE A 91 -5.35 0.46 -13.23
N PRO A 92 -5.19 -0.36 -14.29
CA PRO A 92 -4.10 -1.33 -14.37
C PRO A 92 -2.76 -0.62 -14.59
N PHE A 93 -1.76 -0.92 -13.77
CA PHE A 93 -0.41 -0.33 -13.90
C PHE A 93 0.63 -1.32 -14.43
N ALA A 94 0.28 -2.60 -14.47
CA ALA A 94 1.11 -3.68 -14.99
C ALA A 94 0.26 -4.73 -15.71
N LYS A 95 0.90 -5.58 -16.51
CA LYS A 95 0.24 -6.77 -17.09
C LYS A 95 -0.26 -7.70 -15.97
N PRO A 96 -1.41 -8.38 -16.16
CA PRO A 96 -1.89 -9.38 -15.21
C PRO A 96 -0.82 -10.46 -14.99
N PRO A 97 -0.35 -10.70 -13.74
CA PRO A 97 0.70 -11.67 -13.45
C PRO A 97 0.15 -13.11 -13.37
N ILE A 98 -0.58 -13.53 -14.40
CA ILE A 98 -1.28 -14.84 -14.50
C ILE A 98 -0.57 -15.78 -15.47
N GLY A 99 -0.80 -17.08 -15.30
CA GLY A 99 -0.26 -18.11 -16.20
C GLY A 99 1.27 -18.03 -16.31
N GLU A 100 1.78 -17.81 -17.52
CA GLU A 100 3.23 -17.70 -17.77
C GLU A 100 3.89 -16.51 -17.07
N LEU A 101 3.12 -15.45 -16.75
CA LEU A 101 3.61 -14.28 -16.01
C LEU A 101 3.53 -14.46 -14.48
N ARG A 102 2.92 -15.56 -14.00
CA ARG A 102 2.93 -15.87 -12.57
C ARG A 102 4.37 -16.14 -12.13
N LEU A 103 4.76 -15.61 -10.98
CA LEU A 103 6.12 -15.71 -10.45
C LEU A 103 7.20 -15.06 -11.34
N GLU A 104 6.81 -14.14 -12.21
CA GLU A 104 7.73 -13.26 -12.95
C GLU A 104 7.66 -11.82 -12.41
N LYS A 105 8.70 -11.04 -12.69
CA LYS A 105 8.66 -9.59 -12.43
C LYS A 105 7.49 -8.96 -13.19
N SER A 106 6.86 -7.96 -12.59
CA SER A 106 5.81 -7.17 -13.23
C SER A 106 6.28 -6.62 -14.58
N GLN A 107 5.39 -6.67 -15.57
CA GLN A 107 5.65 -6.13 -16.90
C GLN A 107 4.78 -4.91 -17.15
N ARG A 108 5.28 -3.98 -17.95
CA ARG A 108 4.57 -2.75 -18.33
C ARG A 108 3.21 -3.07 -18.96
N VAL A 109 2.17 -2.37 -18.50
CA VAL A 109 0.82 -2.47 -19.05
C VAL A 109 0.79 -2.04 -20.52
N GLU A 110 -0.13 -2.62 -21.30
CA GLU A 110 -0.34 -2.26 -22.70
C GLU A 110 -1.16 -0.98 -22.81
N ARG A 111 -1.01 -0.27 -23.93
CA ARG A 111 -1.89 0.86 -24.23
C ARG A 111 -3.29 0.36 -24.58
N TRP A 112 -4.30 1.11 -24.20
CA TRP A 112 -5.69 0.89 -24.56
C TRP A 112 -6.22 2.07 -25.41
N THR A 113 -7.12 1.77 -26.34
CA THR A 113 -7.77 2.79 -27.19
C THR A 113 -9.13 3.22 -26.65
N GLU A 114 -9.88 2.28 -26.09
CA GLU A 114 -11.21 2.52 -25.52
C GLU A 114 -11.10 3.18 -24.15
N THR A 115 -12.05 4.04 -23.80
CA THR A 115 -12.11 4.66 -22.48
C THR A 115 -12.22 3.61 -21.37
N LEU A 116 -11.22 3.57 -20.49
CA LEU A 116 -11.26 2.76 -19.29
C LEU A 116 -12.19 3.40 -18.26
N GLN A 117 -13.27 2.71 -17.91
CA GLN A 117 -14.20 3.13 -16.85
C GLN A 117 -13.62 2.81 -15.47
N ALA A 118 -13.00 3.81 -14.85
CA ALA A 118 -12.31 3.70 -13.56
C ALA A 118 -13.24 4.07 -12.39
N THR A 119 -14.41 3.43 -12.33
CA THR A 119 -15.48 3.74 -11.36
C THR A 119 -15.59 2.73 -10.21
N GLU A 120 -14.91 1.59 -10.31
CA GLU A 120 -14.91 0.53 -9.31
C GLU A 120 -13.48 0.11 -8.96
N PHE A 121 -13.28 -0.32 -7.71
CA PHE A 121 -11.99 -0.87 -7.30
C PHE A 121 -11.67 -2.13 -8.10
N GLY A 122 -10.41 -2.24 -8.52
CA GLY A 122 -9.86 -3.47 -9.05
C GLY A 122 -9.86 -4.59 -8.00
N ALA A 123 -9.64 -5.83 -8.46
CA ALA A 123 -9.54 -6.97 -7.56
C ALA A 123 -8.34 -6.83 -6.61
N SER A 124 -8.52 -7.28 -5.37
CA SER A 124 -7.44 -7.42 -4.39
C SER A 124 -6.54 -8.59 -4.78
N CYS A 125 -5.26 -8.50 -4.46
CA CYS A 125 -4.34 -9.62 -4.66
C CYS A 125 -4.68 -10.78 -3.73
N VAL A 126 -4.48 -12.01 -4.22
CA VAL A 126 -4.64 -13.22 -3.43
C VAL A 126 -3.71 -13.16 -2.21
N THR A 127 -4.29 -13.33 -1.02
CA THR A 127 -3.56 -13.38 0.26
C THR A 127 -2.86 -14.72 0.41
N ALA A 128 -1.92 -14.84 1.36
CA ALA A 128 -1.24 -16.09 1.65
C ALA A 128 -2.21 -17.24 1.98
N ALA A 129 -3.28 -16.92 2.73
CA ALA A 129 -4.33 -17.88 3.07
C ALA A 129 -5.28 -18.21 1.90
N GLY A 130 -5.23 -17.46 0.80
CA GLY A 130 -6.13 -17.62 -0.35
C GLY A 130 -7.58 -17.19 -0.11
N TRP A 131 -7.87 -16.61 1.06
CA TRP A 131 -9.18 -16.06 1.41
C TRP A 131 -9.05 -14.74 2.17
N SER A 132 -10.15 -14.00 2.25
CA SER A 132 -10.25 -12.78 3.03
C SER A 132 -11.41 -12.84 4.00
N SER A 133 -11.20 -12.31 5.21
CA SER A 133 -12.25 -12.13 6.22
C SER A 133 -13.20 -10.98 5.89
N ARG A 134 -12.92 -10.20 4.84
CA ARG A 134 -13.77 -9.09 4.40
C ARG A 134 -14.91 -9.61 3.53
N ARG A 135 -16.14 -9.23 3.90
CA ARG A 135 -17.33 -9.58 3.12
C ARG A 135 -17.24 -8.96 1.72
N ASN A 136 -17.53 -9.77 0.70
CA ASN A 136 -17.59 -9.38 -0.72
C ASN A 136 -16.26 -8.87 -1.31
N GLU A 137 -15.11 -9.13 -0.67
CA GLU A 137 -13.82 -8.83 -1.30
C GLU A 137 -13.53 -9.81 -2.44
N LYS A 138 -13.27 -9.26 -3.63
CA LYS A 138 -12.86 -10.04 -4.80
C LYS A 138 -11.34 -10.23 -4.78
N LEU A 139 -10.90 -11.46 -4.56
CA LEU A 139 -9.51 -11.87 -4.70
C LEU A 139 -9.25 -12.39 -6.12
N ASP A 140 -8.18 -11.93 -6.75
CA ASP A 140 -7.77 -12.36 -8.09
C ASP A 140 -6.23 -12.25 -8.22
N GLU A 141 -5.63 -13.00 -9.13
CA GLU A 141 -4.22 -12.80 -9.49
C GLU A 141 -4.03 -11.63 -10.44
N ASN A 142 -5.04 -11.35 -11.27
CA ASN A 142 -5.10 -10.08 -11.95
C ASN A 142 -5.49 -9.00 -10.93
N CYS A 143 -4.50 -8.48 -10.20
CA CYS A 143 -4.72 -7.58 -9.08
C CYS A 143 -3.86 -6.30 -9.11
N LEU A 144 -2.97 -6.13 -10.09
CA LEU A 144 -2.03 -5.00 -10.19
C LEU A 144 -2.72 -3.73 -10.68
N PHE A 145 -3.61 -3.22 -9.83
CA PHE A 145 -4.41 -2.03 -10.03
C PHE A 145 -4.03 -0.90 -9.07
N MET A 146 -4.26 0.32 -9.50
CA MET A 146 -4.12 1.54 -8.71
C MET A 146 -5.39 2.38 -8.71
N ASN A 147 -5.47 3.26 -7.71
CA ASN A 147 -6.54 4.21 -7.54
C ASN A 147 -5.92 5.60 -7.40
N ILE A 148 -6.47 6.58 -8.11
CA ILE A 148 -6.00 7.97 -8.13
C ILE A 148 -7.16 8.86 -7.73
N MET A 149 -6.93 9.77 -6.80
CA MET A 149 -7.87 10.82 -6.42
C MET A 149 -7.20 12.17 -6.59
N ARG A 150 -7.84 13.11 -7.29
CA ARG A 150 -7.29 14.44 -7.57
C ARG A 150 -8.31 15.56 -7.34
N PRO A 151 -7.86 16.79 -7.08
CA PRO A 151 -8.76 17.94 -6.98
C PRO A 151 -9.46 18.20 -8.32
N LYS A 152 -10.69 18.71 -8.25
CA LYS A 152 -11.40 19.22 -9.44
C LYS A 152 -10.70 20.43 -10.01
N GLU A 153 -10.40 21.39 -9.14
CA GLU A 153 -9.68 22.60 -9.51
C GLU A 153 -8.28 22.27 -10.04
N LYS A 154 -7.77 23.13 -10.91
CA LYS A 154 -6.38 23.06 -11.33
C LYS A 154 -5.50 23.63 -10.22
N SER A 155 -4.29 23.08 -10.08
CA SER A 155 -3.31 23.63 -9.16
C SER A 155 -3.02 25.10 -9.47
N LYS A 156 -2.89 25.90 -8.42
CA LYS A 156 -2.40 27.28 -8.51
C LYS A 156 -0.91 27.32 -8.85
N ASN A 157 -0.18 26.25 -8.53
CA ASN A 157 1.20 26.08 -8.95
C ASN A 157 1.23 25.50 -10.37
N SER A 158 2.00 26.13 -11.26
CA SER A 158 2.17 25.69 -12.64
C SER A 158 2.77 24.29 -12.77
N THR A 159 3.46 23.79 -11.73
CA THR A 159 4.06 22.44 -11.74
C THR A 159 3.09 21.33 -11.32
N GLY A 160 1.87 21.66 -10.88
CA GLY A 160 0.85 20.70 -10.43
C GLY A 160 0.69 20.64 -8.91
N TYR A 161 -0.01 19.61 -8.42
CA TYR A 161 -0.19 19.31 -7.00
C TYR A 161 0.87 18.31 -6.52
N PRO A 162 1.35 18.39 -5.27
CA PRO A 162 2.14 17.32 -4.66
C PRO A 162 1.38 15.99 -4.69
N VAL A 163 2.12 14.90 -4.85
CA VAL A 163 1.57 13.54 -4.99
C VAL A 163 1.86 12.73 -3.74
N PHE A 164 0.80 12.25 -3.09
CA PHE A 164 0.89 11.41 -1.89
C PHE A 164 0.55 9.96 -2.26
N VAL A 165 1.53 9.06 -2.13
CA VAL A 165 1.39 7.65 -2.52
C VAL A 165 1.39 6.80 -1.25
N PHE A 166 0.40 5.93 -1.10
CA PHE A 166 0.28 5.06 0.07
C PHE A 166 0.39 3.57 -0.30
N ILE A 167 1.30 2.89 0.39
CA ILE A 167 1.59 1.45 0.29
C ILE A 167 1.05 0.76 1.54
N TYR A 168 0.12 -0.18 1.37
CA TYR A 168 -0.53 -0.84 2.50
C TYR A 168 0.35 -1.87 3.21
N GLY A 169 0.09 -2.06 4.49
CA GLY A 169 0.66 -3.12 5.34
C GLY A 169 -0.12 -4.43 5.31
N GLY A 170 0.19 -5.32 6.24
CA GLY A 170 -0.36 -6.69 6.29
C GLY A 170 0.68 -7.80 6.22
N GLY A 171 1.90 -7.50 6.69
CA GLY A 171 2.96 -8.50 6.84
C GLY A 171 3.44 -9.14 5.53
N TYR A 172 3.21 -8.50 4.39
CA TYR A 172 3.41 -9.07 3.04
C TYR A 172 2.53 -10.28 2.71
N GLU A 173 1.59 -10.69 3.59
CA GLU A 173 0.74 -11.87 3.41
C GLU A 173 -0.72 -11.54 3.13
N THR A 174 -1.17 -10.38 3.57
CA THR A 174 -2.54 -9.89 3.43
C THR A 174 -2.56 -8.38 3.20
N GLY A 175 -3.74 -7.81 2.99
CA GLY A 175 -3.93 -6.38 2.74
C GLY A 175 -4.45 -6.08 1.33
N THR A 176 -4.99 -4.88 1.16
CA THR A 176 -5.49 -4.38 -0.12
C THR A 176 -5.64 -2.85 -0.08
N SER A 177 -5.36 -2.19 -1.21
CA SER A 177 -5.61 -0.75 -1.37
C SER A 177 -7.09 -0.39 -1.24
N THR A 178 -7.99 -1.31 -1.64
CA THR A 178 -9.45 -1.13 -1.58
C THR A 178 -9.94 -0.85 -0.16
N SER A 179 -9.23 -1.35 0.85
CA SER A 179 -9.68 -1.22 2.21
C SER A 179 -9.56 0.15 2.85
N TYR A 180 -8.80 1.04 2.22
CA TYR A 180 -8.65 2.42 2.66
C TYR A 180 -9.74 3.33 2.08
N GLY A 181 -10.50 2.84 1.09
CA GLY A 181 -11.54 3.59 0.40
C GLY A 181 -11.00 4.85 -0.27
N TYR A 182 -11.90 5.77 -0.66
CA TYR A 182 -11.52 7.07 -1.23
C TYR A 182 -12.05 8.25 -0.41
N LYS A 183 -13.08 8.06 0.43
CA LYS A 183 -13.83 9.17 1.06
C LYS A 183 -12.99 9.99 2.03
N GLU A 184 -12.36 9.34 3.00
CA GLU A 184 -11.51 10.05 3.97
C GLU A 184 -10.22 10.54 3.32
N ILE A 185 -9.69 9.82 2.32
CA ILE A 185 -8.56 10.30 1.52
C ILE A 185 -8.89 11.63 0.84
N VAL A 186 -10.07 11.71 0.21
CA VAL A 186 -10.51 12.94 -0.45
C VAL A 186 -10.58 14.08 0.57
N ARG A 187 -11.22 13.86 1.70
CA ARG A 187 -11.42 14.88 2.75
C ARG A 187 -10.14 15.33 3.44
N ASN A 188 -9.20 14.41 3.65
CA ASN A 188 -7.99 14.68 4.44
C ASN A 188 -6.84 15.21 3.58
N PHE A 189 -6.76 14.80 2.31
CA PHE A 189 -5.65 15.15 1.41
C PHE A 189 -6.11 15.88 0.14
N VAL A 190 -7.09 15.34 -0.59
CA VAL A 190 -7.37 15.84 -1.93
C VAL A 190 -7.97 17.25 -1.90
N THR A 191 -8.92 17.52 -1.00
CA THR A 191 -9.47 18.87 -0.77
C THR A 191 -8.43 19.88 -0.28
N GLN A 192 -7.23 19.40 0.07
CA GLN A 192 -6.13 20.16 0.64
C GLN A 192 -5.00 20.35 -0.37
N GLY A 193 -5.28 20.05 -1.65
CA GLY A 193 -4.36 20.28 -2.76
C GLY A 193 -3.34 19.17 -2.96
N PHE A 194 -3.75 17.91 -2.82
CA PHE A 194 -2.91 16.75 -3.13
C PHE A 194 -3.56 15.86 -4.18
N VAL A 195 -2.74 15.27 -5.04
CA VAL A 195 -3.14 14.04 -5.74
C VAL A 195 -2.76 12.86 -4.84
N PHE A 196 -3.70 11.96 -4.59
CA PHE A 196 -3.48 10.80 -3.73
C PHE A 196 -3.55 9.51 -4.54
N VAL A 197 -2.60 8.61 -4.31
CA VAL A 197 -2.51 7.33 -5.03
C VAL A 197 -2.43 6.17 -4.02
N THR A 198 -3.20 5.12 -4.28
CA THR A 198 -3.07 3.81 -3.62
C THR A 198 -2.95 2.74 -4.69
N PHE A 199 -2.29 1.62 -4.40
CA PHE A 199 -2.17 0.53 -5.38
C PHE A 199 -1.95 -0.83 -4.70
N ASN A 200 -2.17 -1.89 -5.47
CA ASN A 200 -1.97 -3.28 -5.07
C ASN A 200 -0.61 -3.82 -5.46
N TYR A 201 -0.07 -4.73 -4.65
CA TYR A 201 1.14 -5.50 -4.94
C TYR A 201 0.94 -6.96 -4.53
N ARG A 202 1.62 -7.91 -5.18
CA ARG A 202 1.47 -9.34 -4.88
C ARG A 202 1.94 -9.68 -3.47
N LEU A 203 1.23 -10.62 -2.85
CA LEU A 203 1.39 -11.01 -1.45
C LEU A 203 1.74 -12.50 -1.32
N GLY A 204 2.15 -12.89 -0.12
CA GLY A 204 2.40 -14.26 0.29
C GLY A 204 3.35 -15.00 -0.67
N PRO A 205 3.07 -16.28 -0.98
CA PRO A 205 3.92 -17.05 -1.88
C PRO A 205 3.94 -16.49 -3.31
N LEU A 206 2.89 -15.81 -3.78
CA LEU A 206 2.88 -15.25 -5.14
C LEU A 206 3.78 -14.01 -5.27
N GLY A 207 4.02 -13.29 -4.16
CA GLY A 207 4.87 -12.10 -4.11
C GLY A 207 6.30 -12.37 -3.64
N PHE A 208 6.55 -13.40 -2.82
CA PHE A 208 7.79 -13.48 -2.05
C PHE A 208 8.40 -14.88 -1.92
N ILE A 209 7.80 -15.92 -2.52
CA ILE A 209 8.41 -17.26 -2.52
C ILE A 209 9.79 -17.23 -3.20
N THR A 210 10.72 -18.04 -2.71
CA THR A 210 12.08 -18.08 -3.26
C THR A 210 12.70 -19.47 -3.28
N THR A 211 13.61 -19.70 -4.23
CA THR A 211 14.59 -20.80 -4.23
C THR A 211 16.00 -20.33 -3.85
N GLU A 212 16.13 -19.08 -3.41
CA GLU A 212 17.38 -18.40 -3.03
C GLU A 212 18.43 -18.30 -4.14
N ASP A 213 17.99 -18.47 -5.39
CA ASP A 213 18.78 -18.29 -6.60
C ASP A 213 18.10 -17.35 -7.59
N GLN A 214 18.72 -17.14 -8.75
CA GLN A 214 18.23 -16.19 -9.77
C GLN A 214 17.00 -16.68 -10.55
N VAL A 215 16.58 -17.94 -10.38
CA VAL A 215 15.39 -18.46 -11.08
C VAL A 215 14.11 -18.01 -10.38
N LEU A 216 14.11 -18.03 -9.05
CA LEU A 216 13.04 -17.54 -8.19
C LEU A 216 13.65 -16.74 -7.01
N PRO A 217 14.13 -15.51 -7.26
CA PRO A 217 14.93 -14.75 -6.30
C PRO A 217 14.13 -14.18 -5.11
N GLY A 218 12.79 -14.20 -5.18
CA GLY A 218 11.89 -13.53 -4.25
C GLY A 218 11.54 -12.10 -4.70
N ASN A 219 11.07 -11.27 -3.77
CA ASN A 219 10.84 -9.83 -3.93
C ASN A 219 9.87 -9.39 -5.04
N LEU A 220 9.06 -10.27 -5.63
CA LEU A 220 8.14 -9.91 -6.73
C LEU A 220 7.11 -8.86 -6.31
N GLY A 221 6.66 -8.87 -5.05
CA GLY A 221 5.82 -7.80 -4.50
C GLY A 221 6.50 -6.43 -4.47
N LEU A 222 7.83 -6.37 -4.24
CA LEU A 222 8.59 -5.12 -4.32
C LEU A 222 8.80 -4.66 -5.78
N TRP A 223 8.95 -5.61 -6.71
CA TRP A 223 8.96 -5.31 -8.15
C TRP A 223 7.64 -4.71 -8.61
N ASP A 224 6.51 -5.20 -8.11
CA ASP A 224 5.20 -4.60 -8.39
C ASP A 224 5.13 -3.15 -7.90
N GLN A 225 5.63 -2.89 -6.68
CA GLN A 225 5.67 -1.53 -6.12
C GLN A 225 6.59 -0.60 -6.94
N LYS A 226 7.75 -1.08 -7.38
CA LYS A 226 8.62 -0.34 -8.31
C LYS A 226 7.87 -0.01 -9.60
N SER A 227 7.20 -0.98 -10.22
CA SER A 227 6.42 -0.75 -11.45
C SER A 227 5.26 0.23 -11.24
N ALA A 228 4.61 0.21 -10.08
CA ALA A 228 3.60 1.20 -9.74
C ALA A 228 4.19 2.62 -9.67
N LEU A 229 5.37 2.79 -9.06
CA LEU A 229 6.06 4.09 -9.01
C LEU A 229 6.52 4.58 -10.38
N GLU A 230 7.02 3.69 -11.23
CA GLU A 230 7.34 4.02 -12.64
C GLU A 230 6.08 4.47 -13.39
N PHE A 231 4.97 3.76 -13.21
CA PHE A 231 3.69 4.14 -13.82
C PHE A 231 3.17 5.48 -13.30
N ILE A 232 3.24 5.73 -11.98
CA ILE A 232 2.84 7.00 -11.36
C ILE A 232 3.60 8.16 -12.00
N ARG A 233 4.92 8.04 -12.16
CA ARG A 233 5.75 9.10 -12.75
C ARG A 233 5.30 9.47 -14.17
N GLU A 234 4.90 8.48 -14.96
CA GLU A 234 4.45 8.69 -16.33
C GLU A 234 3.03 9.27 -16.42
N VAL A 235 2.16 8.91 -15.47
CA VAL A 235 0.70 9.12 -15.59
C VAL A 235 0.19 10.29 -14.76
N ILE A 236 0.79 10.57 -13.60
CA ILE A 236 0.29 11.59 -12.68
C ILE A 236 0.23 13.02 -13.24
N PRO A 237 1.06 13.44 -14.23
CA PRO A 237 0.89 14.75 -14.86
C PRO A 237 -0.48 14.93 -15.53
N SER A 238 -1.04 13.86 -16.12
CA SER A 238 -2.39 13.88 -16.70
C SER A 238 -3.48 14.13 -15.65
N PHE A 239 -3.22 13.77 -14.39
CA PHE A 239 -4.10 13.98 -13.25
C PHE A 239 -3.79 15.29 -12.49
N GLY A 240 -2.93 16.15 -13.04
CA GLY A 240 -2.55 17.42 -12.42
C GLY A 240 -1.58 17.28 -11.24
N GLY A 241 -0.99 16.09 -11.05
CA GLY A 241 0.05 15.86 -10.06
C GLY A 241 1.44 16.22 -10.59
N ASN A 242 2.32 16.63 -9.69
CA ASN A 242 3.72 16.96 -9.97
C ASN A 242 4.60 15.71 -9.77
N PRO A 243 5.19 15.12 -10.84
CA PRO A 243 6.03 13.93 -10.73
C PRO A 243 7.36 14.17 -10.00
N ASP A 244 7.72 15.43 -9.75
CA ASP A 244 8.92 15.82 -9.00
C ASP A 244 8.61 16.18 -7.53
N GLU A 245 7.35 16.02 -7.08
CA GLU A 245 6.92 16.19 -5.69
C GLU A 245 6.11 14.97 -5.19
N VAL A 246 6.68 13.79 -5.41
CA VAL A 246 6.10 12.51 -4.96
C VAL A 246 6.62 12.17 -3.57
N THR A 247 5.68 11.97 -2.64
CA THR A 247 5.92 11.44 -1.30
C THR A 247 5.36 10.03 -1.21
N ILE A 248 6.22 9.04 -1.00
CA ILE A 248 5.77 7.67 -0.71
C ILE A 248 5.56 7.50 0.80
N SER A 249 4.53 6.75 1.16
CA SER A 249 4.14 6.51 2.54
C SER A 249 3.65 5.08 2.70
N GLY A 250 3.74 4.53 3.91
CA GLY A 250 3.22 3.21 4.18
C GLY A 250 3.27 2.88 5.67
N GLU A 251 2.47 1.89 6.06
CA GLU A 251 2.37 1.42 7.44
C GLU A 251 2.76 -0.06 7.53
N SER A 252 3.41 -0.47 8.61
CA SER A 252 3.80 -1.87 8.85
C SER A 252 4.71 -2.42 7.74
N ALA A 253 4.32 -3.52 7.08
CA ALA A 253 4.97 -4.03 5.86
C ALA A 253 4.99 -3.00 4.72
N GLY A 254 4.03 -2.08 4.65
CA GLY A 254 4.04 -0.93 3.74
C GLY A 254 5.09 0.12 4.13
N GLY A 255 5.28 0.37 5.43
CA GLY A 255 6.37 1.24 5.92
C GLY A 255 7.74 0.62 5.67
N SER A 256 7.84 -0.70 5.86
CA SER A 256 9.02 -1.49 5.52
C SER A 256 9.28 -1.54 4.01
N SER A 257 8.23 -1.53 3.20
CA SER A 257 8.32 -1.37 1.75
C SER A 257 8.85 0.01 1.37
N VAL A 258 8.35 1.08 1.98
CA VAL A 258 8.90 2.44 1.81
C VAL A 258 10.38 2.47 2.17
N SER A 259 10.78 1.83 3.28
CA SER A 259 12.19 1.64 3.63
C SER A 259 12.97 0.95 2.51
N ALA A 260 12.55 -0.22 2.06
CA ALA A 260 13.19 -0.94 0.95
C ALA A 260 13.34 -0.10 -0.32
N LEU A 261 12.30 0.63 -0.72
CA LEU A 261 12.28 1.49 -1.89
C LEU A 261 13.25 2.68 -1.74
N THR A 262 13.43 3.23 -0.52
CA THR A 262 14.41 4.30 -0.27
C THR A 262 15.85 3.83 -0.39
N LEU A 263 16.11 2.53 -0.22
CA LEU A 263 17.45 1.95 -0.26
C LEU A 263 17.82 1.33 -1.60
N SER A 264 16.84 0.82 -2.35
CA SER A 264 17.11 0.14 -3.63
C SER A 264 17.57 1.14 -4.71
N PRO A 265 18.66 0.85 -5.44
CA PRO A 265 19.08 1.70 -6.53
C PRO A 265 18.08 1.71 -7.71
N LEU A 266 17.22 0.69 -7.80
CA LEU A 266 16.23 0.53 -8.87
C LEU A 266 15.08 1.56 -8.79
N THR A 267 14.94 2.24 -7.66
CA THR A 267 13.85 3.19 -7.38
C THR A 267 14.36 4.61 -7.16
N ASN A 268 15.66 4.83 -7.36
CA ASN A 268 16.28 6.14 -7.26
C ASN A 268 15.60 7.17 -8.18
N GLY A 269 15.19 8.28 -7.57
CA GLY A 269 14.58 9.41 -8.27
C GLY A 269 13.11 9.18 -8.68
N LEU A 270 12.46 8.09 -8.27
CA LEU A 270 11.02 7.89 -8.48
C LEU A 270 10.15 8.64 -7.47
N PHE A 271 10.74 9.12 -6.37
CA PHE A 271 10.09 9.91 -5.34
C PHE A 271 11.10 10.82 -4.64
N GLN A 272 10.60 11.83 -3.93
CA GLN A 272 11.42 12.86 -3.30
C GLN A 272 11.36 12.83 -1.78
N ARG A 273 10.35 12.16 -1.19
CA ARG A 273 10.13 12.10 0.26
C ARG A 273 9.53 10.75 0.68
N ALA A 274 9.77 10.36 1.93
CA ALA A 274 9.31 9.10 2.49
C ALA A 274 8.67 9.26 3.87
N ILE A 275 7.56 8.56 4.12
CA ILE A 275 6.92 8.45 5.44
C ILE A 275 6.78 6.97 5.80
N GLN A 276 7.46 6.55 6.86
CA GLN A 276 7.48 5.18 7.37
C GLN A 276 6.70 5.12 8.69
N MET A 277 5.49 4.59 8.67
CA MET A 277 4.68 4.40 9.89
C MET A 277 4.90 2.98 10.40
N SER A 278 5.42 2.84 11.63
CA SER A 278 5.58 1.54 12.30
C SER A 278 6.22 0.46 11.43
N GLY A 279 7.29 0.79 10.69
CA GLY A 279 7.87 -0.14 9.73
C GLY A 279 9.24 0.27 9.21
N SER A 280 10.12 -0.72 9.09
CA SER A 280 11.48 -0.60 8.57
C SER A 280 11.87 -1.91 7.88
N ILE A 281 12.73 -1.86 6.87
CA ILE A 281 13.30 -3.09 6.27
C ILE A 281 14.18 -3.87 7.26
N PHE A 282 14.56 -3.25 8.38
CA PHE A 282 15.29 -3.88 9.49
C PHE A 282 14.38 -4.72 10.40
N CYS A 283 13.05 -4.57 10.29
CA CYS A 283 12.11 -5.36 11.09
C CYS A 283 12.24 -6.85 10.77
N SER A 284 12.14 -7.71 11.79
CA SER A 284 12.28 -9.17 11.62
C SER A 284 11.21 -9.81 10.75
N PHE A 285 10.04 -9.19 10.62
CA PHE A 285 9.01 -9.59 9.67
C PHE A 285 9.26 -9.08 8.24
N ALA A 286 10.13 -8.08 8.07
CA ALA A 286 10.42 -7.47 6.78
C ALA A 286 11.66 -8.03 6.12
N MET A 287 12.60 -8.54 6.89
CA MET A 287 13.68 -9.34 6.35
C MET A 287 14.13 -10.39 7.36
N SER A 288 14.12 -11.64 6.93
CA SER A 288 14.49 -12.76 7.79
C SER A 288 15.34 -13.79 7.05
N PRO A 289 16.39 -14.34 7.67
CA PRO A 289 17.12 -15.47 7.12
C PRO A 289 16.28 -16.76 7.04
N ARG A 290 15.04 -16.76 7.57
CA ARG A 290 14.15 -17.93 7.59
C ARG A 290 13.38 -18.16 6.29
N ILE A 291 13.29 -17.15 5.41
CA ILE A 291 12.44 -17.18 4.20
C ILE A 291 12.78 -18.36 3.26
N GLY A 292 14.05 -18.75 3.15
CA GLY A 292 14.47 -19.90 2.34
C GLY A 292 13.90 -21.22 2.84
N ASN A 293 13.99 -21.47 4.15
CA ASN A 293 13.43 -22.67 4.77
C ASN A 293 11.89 -22.66 4.72
N GLN A 294 11.26 -21.51 5.01
CA GLN A 294 9.81 -21.37 4.94
C GLN A 294 9.28 -21.55 3.51
N SER A 295 10.02 -21.06 2.50
CA SER A 295 9.69 -21.29 1.09
C SER A 295 9.82 -22.76 0.71
N ARG A 296 10.88 -23.44 1.17
CA ARG A 296 11.09 -24.88 0.92
C ARG A 296 9.95 -25.72 1.49
N GLU A 297 9.54 -25.46 2.73
CA GLU A 297 8.41 -26.14 3.37
C GLU A 297 7.11 -25.98 2.56
N PHE A 298 6.83 -24.77 2.06
CA PHE A 298 5.69 -24.51 1.18
C PHE A 298 5.80 -25.27 -0.16
N ILE A 299 6.96 -25.21 -0.81
CA ILE A 299 7.24 -25.87 -2.10
C ILE A 299 7.06 -27.41 -1.99
N GLU A 300 7.56 -28.00 -0.90
CA GLU A 300 7.39 -29.43 -0.62
C GLU A 300 5.92 -29.78 -0.38
N THR A 301 5.21 -28.97 0.41
CA THR A 301 3.81 -29.18 0.76
C THR A 301 2.87 -29.08 -0.44
N ILE A 302 3.09 -28.09 -1.33
CA ILE A 302 2.30 -27.95 -2.57
C ILE A 302 2.67 -29.03 -3.61
N GLY A 303 3.71 -29.83 -3.34
CA GLY A 303 4.10 -30.99 -4.16
C GLY A 303 4.94 -30.63 -5.39
N CYS A 304 5.72 -29.55 -5.33
CA CYS A 304 6.69 -29.19 -6.36
C CYS A 304 8.11 -29.61 -5.96
N LYS A 305 8.88 -30.18 -6.88
CA LYS A 305 10.20 -30.77 -6.64
C LYS A 305 11.11 -30.59 -7.84
N GLY A 306 12.42 -30.78 -7.63
CA GLY A 306 13.44 -30.72 -8.69
C GLY A 306 14.34 -29.50 -8.56
N SER A 307 14.99 -29.14 -9.65
CA SER A 307 15.72 -27.88 -9.80
C SER A 307 14.81 -26.67 -9.64
N SER A 308 15.37 -25.49 -9.36
CA SER A 308 14.59 -24.24 -9.20
C SER A 308 13.72 -23.92 -10.43
N ARG A 309 14.18 -24.29 -11.63
CA ARG A 309 13.38 -24.16 -12.86
C ARG A 309 12.18 -25.09 -12.85
N GLU A 310 12.36 -26.36 -12.52
CA GLU A 310 11.26 -27.33 -12.42
C GLU A 310 10.26 -26.94 -11.33
N ILE A 311 10.75 -26.44 -10.19
CA ILE A 311 9.92 -25.90 -9.10
C ILE A 311 9.09 -24.72 -9.62
N LYS A 312 9.69 -23.72 -10.24
CA LYS A 312 8.98 -22.54 -10.77
C LYS A 312 7.91 -22.94 -11.80
N GLU A 313 8.26 -23.82 -12.74
CA GLU A 313 7.32 -24.33 -13.75
C GLU A 313 6.18 -25.15 -13.13
N CYS A 314 6.45 -25.92 -12.08
CA CYS A 314 5.40 -26.61 -11.32
C CYS A 314 4.47 -25.62 -10.62
N LEU A 315 5.02 -24.61 -9.93
CA LEU A 315 4.26 -23.59 -9.21
C LEU A 315 3.37 -22.73 -10.14
N LYS A 316 3.81 -22.45 -11.37
CA LYS A 316 3.00 -21.78 -12.40
C LYS A 316 1.75 -22.58 -12.79
N LYS A 317 1.81 -23.92 -12.73
CA LYS A 317 0.70 -24.82 -13.10
C LYS A 317 -0.29 -25.09 -11.97
N LYS A 318 0.03 -24.73 -10.73
CA LYS A 318 -0.85 -24.93 -9.58
C LYS A 318 -2.06 -24.00 -9.63
N THR A 319 -3.18 -24.40 -9.05
CA THR A 319 -4.35 -23.52 -8.89
C THR A 319 -4.20 -22.67 -7.64
N LEU A 320 -4.90 -21.53 -7.56
CA LEU A 320 -4.94 -20.72 -6.33
C LEU A 320 -5.43 -21.51 -5.11
N LYS A 321 -6.32 -22.49 -5.34
CA LYS A 321 -6.77 -23.41 -4.31
C LYS A 321 -5.62 -24.25 -3.76
N ASP A 322 -4.74 -24.76 -4.62
CA ASP A 322 -3.54 -25.52 -4.18
C ASP A 322 -2.62 -24.65 -3.32
N TYR A 323 -2.44 -23.36 -3.67
CA TYR A 323 -1.67 -22.42 -2.86
C TYR A 323 -2.30 -22.22 -1.47
N ALA A 324 -3.62 -22.01 -1.43
CA ALA A 324 -4.38 -21.82 -0.20
C ALA A 324 -4.32 -23.06 0.71
N GLU A 325 -4.50 -24.25 0.13
CA GLU A 325 -4.44 -25.53 0.86
C GLU A 325 -3.02 -25.82 1.39
N ALA A 326 -1.99 -25.54 0.60
CA ALA A 326 -0.61 -25.69 1.05
C ALA A 326 -0.28 -24.73 2.20
N HIS A 327 -0.69 -23.46 2.10
CA HIS A 327 -0.50 -22.49 3.18
C HIS A 327 -1.26 -22.87 4.45
N ALA A 328 -2.52 -23.31 4.32
CA ALA A 328 -3.31 -23.77 5.45
C ALA A 328 -2.70 -25.00 6.15
N THR A 329 -2.07 -25.89 5.37
CA THR A 329 -1.41 -27.09 5.90
C THR A 329 -0.18 -26.75 6.72
N ILE A 330 0.66 -25.82 6.26
CA ILE A 330 1.86 -25.40 7.00
C ILE A 330 1.52 -24.45 8.17
N GLY A 331 0.38 -23.75 8.12
CA GLY A 331 -0.06 -22.83 9.17
C GLY A 331 0.88 -21.63 9.34
N PRO A 332 0.80 -20.87 10.46
CA PRO A 332 1.73 -19.77 10.73
C PRO A 332 3.16 -20.25 11.06
N ALA A 333 4.15 -19.39 10.89
CA ALA A 333 5.54 -19.66 11.27
C ALA A 333 5.78 -19.41 12.76
N LEU A 334 5.62 -20.45 13.57
CA LEU A 334 5.79 -20.39 15.04
C LEU A 334 7.24 -20.16 15.50
N ASP A 335 8.21 -20.18 14.58
CA ASP A 335 9.60 -19.82 14.83
C ASP A 335 9.89 -18.31 14.61
N THR A 336 8.84 -17.51 14.40
CA THR A 336 8.85 -16.04 14.32
C THR A 336 7.97 -15.42 15.39
N ILE A 337 8.17 -14.12 15.69
CA ILE A 337 7.42 -13.42 16.75
C ILE A 337 5.93 -13.30 16.41
N ILE A 338 5.60 -12.91 15.17
CA ILE A 338 4.22 -12.61 14.73
C ILE A 338 3.62 -13.66 13.78
N GLY A 339 4.29 -14.79 13.57
CA GLY A 339 3.73 -15.91 12.81
C GLY A 339 3.81 -15.80 11.28
N LEU A 340 4.50 -14.79 10.74
CA LEU A 340 4.62 -14.55 9.31
C LEU A 340 5.73 -15.37 8.65
N ARG A 341 5.50 -15.79 7.40
CA ARG A 341 6.35 -16.65 6.57
C ARG A 341 6.99 -15.93 5.41
N TYR A 342 6.32 -14.94 4.84
CA TYR A 342 6.74 -14.32 3.59
C TYR A 342 7.28 -12.92 3.86
N ASN A 343 8.49 -12.64 3.36
CA ASN A 343 9.16 -11.36 3.52
C ASN A 343 10.18 -11.11 2.39
N PRO A 344 10.56 -9.85 2.17
CA PRO A 344 11.72 -9.49 1.36
C PRO A 344 13.03 -10.19 1.76
N ARG A 345 13.96 -10.29 0.81
CA ARG A 345 15.32 -10.83 1.04
C ARG A 345 16.38 -10.13 0.22
N ILE A 346 17.64 -10.21 0.66
CA ILE A 346 18.79 -9.79 -0.15
C ILE A 346 18.94 -10.76 -1.33
N ASP A 347 18.68 -10.27 -2.54
CA ASP A 347 18.61 -11.06 -3.77
C ASP A 347 19.74 -10.80 -4.77
N GLY A 348 20.56 -9.77 -4.52
CA GLY A 348 21.65 -9.35 -5.40
C GLY A 348 21.19 -8.44 -6.55
N GLU A 349 19.90 -8.08 -6.61
CA GLU A 349 19.35 -7.22 -7.66
C GLU A 349 18.52 -6.07 -7.09
N PHE A 350 17.39 -6.38 -6.44
CA PHE A 350 16.61 -5.36 -5.74
C PHE A 350 17.37 -4.83 -4.52
N PHE A 351 18.03 -5.75 -3.81
CA PHE A 351 19.00 -5.47 -2.77
C PHE A 351 20.37 -6.01 -3.21
N PRO A 352 21.21 -5.20 -3.86
CA PRO A 352 22.49 -5.66 -4.41
C PRO A 352 23.57 -5.90 -3.35
N SER A 353 23.36 -5.47 -2.10
CA SER A 353 24.32 -5.61 -1.00
C SER A 353 23.60 -5.63 0.35
N ASP A 354 24.35 -5.67 1.46
CA ASP A 354 23.76 -5.55 2.79
C ASP A 354 23.11 -4.17 3.00
N LEU A 355 22.06 -4.12 3.84
CA LEU A 355 21.25 -2.92 4.07
C LEU A 355 22.08 -1.69 4.44
N HIS A 356 23.14 -1.89 5.20
CA HIS A 356 23.92 -0.79 5.75
C HIS A 356 24.82 -0.16 4.67
N SER A 357 25.37 -0.99 3.77
CA SER A 357 26.02 -0.52 2.55
C SER A 357 25.04 0.23 1.66
N MET A 358 23.80 -0.27 1.57
CA MET A 358 22.74 0.41 0.80
C MET A 358 22.34 1.77 1.39
N ILE A 359 22.18 1.91 2.72
CA ILE A 359 21.91 3.20 3.38
C ILE A 359 22.99 4.25 3.06
N LYS A 360 24.26 3.83 3.05
CA LYS A 360 25.38 4.72 2.72
C LYS A 360 25.32 5.18 1.26
N ALA A 361 25.07 4.25 0.34
CA ALA A 361 25.08 4.50 -1.10
C ALA A 361 23.82 5.22 -1.63
N ALA A 362 22.66 5.00 -1.00
CA ALA A 362 21.39 5.52 -1.48
C ALA A 362 21.28 7.06 -1.35
N PRO A 363 20.52 7.71 -2.25
CA PRO A 363 20.21 9.14 -2.15
C PRO A 363 19.56 9.49 -0.82
N LYS A 364 19.92 10.64 -0.24
CA LYS A 364 19.49 11.08 1.09
C LYS A 364 18.07 11.65 1.08
N VAL A 365 17.08 10.78 0.80
CA VAL A 365 15.66 11.14 0.73
C VAL A 365 15.17 11.55 2.13
N PRO A 366 14.64 12.77 2.33
CA PRO A 366 14.03 13.17 3.59
C PRO A 366 12.98 12.14 4.03
N THR A 367 13.06 11.72 5.29
CA THR A 367 12.24 10.63 5.82
C THR A 367 11.58 11.02 7.14
N ILE A 368 10.25 10.93 7.24
CA ILE A 368 9.56 10.78 8.52
C ILE A 368 9.52 9.29 8.87
N THR A 369 9.86 8.95 10.10
CA THR A 369 9.70 7.58 10.61
C THR A 369 9.26 7.61 12.06
N GLY A 370 8.49 6.62 12.50
CA GLY A 370 7.99 6.59 13.88
C GLY A 370 7.20 5.34 14.19
N ILE A 371 6.72 5.30 15.42
CA ILE A 371 6.06 4.15 16.03
C ILE A 371 4.90 4.60 16.93
N THR A 372 4.09 3.64 17.32
CA THR A 372 3.03 3.78 18.32
C THR A 372 3.53 3.34 19.71
N THR A 373 2.92 3.88 20.77
CA THR A 373 3.31 3.56 22.15
C THR A 373 3.17 2.08 22.56
N ALA A 374 2.34 1.31 21.87
CA ALA A 374 2.05 -0.08 22.19
C ALA A 374 1.83 -0.93 20.93
N GLU A 375 2.81 -0.91 20.00
CA GLU A 375 2.79 -1.62 18.71
C GLU A 375 2.19 -3.04 18.81
N MET A 376 2.72 -3.86 19.72
CA MET A 376 2.32 -5.25 19.84
C MET A 376 1.01 -5.50 20.59
N GLY A 377 0.34 -4.45 21.07
CA GLY A 377 -0.87 -4.58 21.89
C GLY A 377 -1.96 -5.37 21.19
N ALA A 378 -2.24 -5.09 19.92
CA ALA A 378 -3.25 -5.82 19.16
C ALA A 378 -2.84 -7.27 18.86
N PHE A 379 -1.56 -7.51 18.55
CA PHE A 379 -1.04 -8.84 18.24
C PHE A 379 -1.08 -9.75 19.48
N VAL A 380 -0.59 -9.26 20.62
CA VAL A 380 -0.61 -10.00 21.90
C VAL A 380 -2.04 -10.31 22.34
N LEU A 381 -2.95 -9.33 22.28
CA LEU A 381 -4.29 -9.47 22.88
C LEU A 381 -5.32 -10.13 21.94
N PHE A 382 -5.16 -9.98 20.62
CA PHE A 382 -6.14 -10.38 19.61
C PHE A 382 -5.57 -11.27 18.49
N GLY A 383 -4.38 -11.85 18.66
CA GLY A 383 -3.72 -12.68 17.65
C GLY A 383 -4.38 -14.03 17.34
N GLU A 384 -5.29 -14.53 18.19
CA GLU A 384 -6.07 -15.77 17.97
C GLU A 384 -5.22 -17.06 17.78
N ASN A 385 -4.12 -17.23 18.53
CA ASN A 385 -3.17 -18.35 18.43
C ASN A 385 -2.45 -18.46 17.06
N ARG A 386 -2.24 -17.34 16.38
CA ARG A 386 -1.44 -17.23 15.16
C ARG A 386 0.05 -17.06 15.47
N SER A 387 0.41 -16.73 16.70
CA SER A 387 1.81 -16.47 17.05
C SER A 387 2.19 -16.99 18.43
N LEU A 388 3.49 -16.91 18.74
CA LEU A 388 4.07 -17.31 20.02
C LEU A 388 3.68 -16.38 21.17
N ILE A 389 3.24 -15.16 20.87
CA ILE A 389 3.02 -14.08 21.84
C ILE A 389 1.54 -13.86 22.17
N ASP A 390 0.65 -14.65 21.55
CA ASP A 390 -0.78 -14.50 21.69
C ASP A 390 -1.24 -14.89 23.10
N VAL A 391 -1.94 -13.97 23.76
CA VAL A 391 -2.59 -14.20 25.05
C VAL A 391 -4.11 -14.11 24.85
N PRO A 392 -4.83 -15.25 24.79
CA PRO A 392 -6.26 -15.23 24.57
C PRO A 392 -6.98 -14.53 25.73
N GLN A 393 -8.10 -13.86 25.43
CA GLN A 393 -8.85 -13.03 26.39
C GLN A 393 -9.13 -13.70 27.74
N ARG A 394 -9.46 -15.00 27.74
CA ARG A 394 -9.69 -15.79 28.97
C ARG A 394 -8.49 -15.87 29.92
N LYS A 395 -7.27 -15.59 29.43
CA LYS A 395 -6.03 -15.57 30.21
C LYS A 395 -5.61 -14.16 30.62
N TRP A 396 -6.28 -13.09 30.16
CA TRP A 396 -5.86 -11.72 30.45
C TRP A 396 -5.86 -11.34 31.92
N ASN A 397 -6.70 -11.97 32.75
CA ASN A 397 -6.77 -11.69 34.18
C ASN A 397 -5.84 -12.60 35.01
N SER A 398 -5.36 -13.69 34.41
CA SER A 398 -4.47 -14.66 35.06
C SER A 398 -3.04 -14.63 34.54
N PHE A 399 -2.75 -13.80 33.53
CA PHE A 399 -1.40 -13.60 33.01
C PHE A 399 -0.51 -13.02 34.11
N ASN A 400 0.65 -13.63 34.34
CA ASN A 400 1.48 -13.37 35.51
C ASN A 400 2.97 -13.42 35.17
N GLU A 401 3.82 -13.27 36.19
CA GLU A 401 5.27 -13.28 36.04
C GLU A 401 5.79 -14.55 35.34
N GLU A 402 5.30 -15.72 35.76
CA GLU A 402 5.68 -17.01 35.21
C GLU A 402 5.32 -17.10 33.73
N SER A 403 4.09 -16.68 33.37
CA SER A 403 3.62 -16.64 31.99
C SER A 403 4.52 -15.77 31.10
N LEU A 404 4.92 -14.58 31.60
CA LEU A 404 5.83 -13.69 30.89
C LEU A 404 7.22 -14.33 30.72
N ARG A 405 7.81 -14.88 31.79
CA ARG A 405 9.12 -15.55 31.74
C ARG A 405 9.13 -16.72 30.76
N GLU A 406 8.06 -17.51 30.70
CA GLU A 406 7.93 -18.60 29.72
C GLU A 406 7.95 -18.11 28.28
N ILE A 407 7.24 -17.02 27.98
CA ILE A 407 7.21 -16.44 26.63
C ILE A 407 8.58 -15.84 26.29
N LEU A 408 9.19 -15.06 27.19
CA LEU A 408 10.52 -14.48 26.97
C LEU A 408 11.59 -15.55 26.75
N LYS A 409 11.50 -16.68 27.47
CA LYS A 409 12.38 -17.84 27.25
C LYS A 409 12.25 -18.41 25.85
N LYS A 410 11.01 -18.52 25.34
CA LYS A 410 10.77 -18.99 23.98
C LYS A 410 11.26 -17.99 22.92
N ILE A 411 11.08 -16.68 23.16
CA ILE A 411 11.60 -15.61 22.30
C ILE A 411 13.13 -15.65 22.24
N ALA A 412 13.80 -15.77 23.39
CA ALA A 412 15.25 -15.92 23.45
C ALA A 412 15.74 -17.14 22.67
N GLY A 413 14.93 -18.20 22.63
CA GLY A 413 15.18 -19.38 21.81
C GLY A 413 16.52 -20.01 22.16
N ARG A 414 17.44 -20.03 21.18
CA ARG A 414 18.78 -20.60 21.33
C ARG A 414 19.86 -19.55 21.65
N VAL A 415 19.50 -18.26 21.66
CA VAL A 415 20.45 -17.17 21.87
C VAL A 415 20.93 -17.21 23.32
N SER A 416 22.20 -17.56 23.51
CA SER A 416 22.79 -17.71 24.84
C SER A 416 22.71 -16.40 25.64
N ASN A 417 22.46 -16.49 26.95
CA ASN A 417 22.29 -15.36 27.89
C ASN A 417 21.08 -14.43 27.65
N LEU A 418 20.44 -14.47 26.47
CA LEU A 418 19.36 -13.54 26.14
C LEU A 418 18.15 -13.70 27.09
N ASN A 419 17.78 -14.93 27.44
CA ASN A 419 16.65 -15.16 28.35
C ASN A 419 16.83 -14.47 29.71
N GLU A 420 18.04 -14.52 30.29
CA GLU A 420 18.34 -13.89 31.57
C GLU A 420 18.33 -12.37 31.46
N LEU A 421 18.84 -11.82 30.36
CA LEU A 421 18.80 -10.37 30.09
C LEU A 421 17.36 -9.87 29.94
N LEU A 422 16.53 -10.57 29.15
CA LEU A 422 15.12 -10.24 28.96
C LEU A 422 14.35 -10.32 30.28
N ALA A 423 14.57 -11.37 31.06
CA ALA A 423 13.97 -11.51 32.38
C ALA A 423 14.36 -10.34 33.29
N LYS A 424 15.66 -10.02 33.37
CA LYS A 424 16.15 -8.92 34.18
C LYS A 424 15.52 -7.58 33.79
N PHE A 425 15.39 -7.31 32.49
CA PHE A 425 14.93 -6.03 31.97
C PHE A 425 13.39 -5.87 31.96
N TYR A 426 12.66 -6.89 31.49
CA TYR A 426 11.21 -6.81 31.34
C TYR A 426 10.42 -7.33 32.54
N VAL A 427 11.04 -8.13 33.41
CA VAL A 427 10.36 -8.75 34.57
C VAL A 427 10.86 -8.17 35.88
N ASP A 428 12.17 -8.09 36.05
CA ASP A 428 12.80 -7.76 37.34
C ASP A 428 13.10 -6.26 37.51
N ARG A 429 13.10 -5.48 36.41
CA ARG A 429 13.39 -4.04 36.46
C ARG A 429 12.37 -3.32 37.33
N ALA A 430 12.86 -2.69 38.38
CA ALA A 430 12.06 -2.04 39.41
C ALA A 430 11.62 -0.59 39.05
N ASP A 431 11.18 -0.37 37.82
CA ASP A 431 10.68 0.93 37.35
C ASP A 431 9.26 1.24 37.87
N LYS A 432 8.45 0.21 38.16
CA LYS A 432 7.07 0.30 38.68
C LYS A 432 6.86 -0.72 39.81
N LYS A 433 7.33 -0.39 41.03
CA LYS A 433 7.31 -1.32 42.17
C LYS A 433 5.93 -1.66 42.74
N GLU A 434 4.88 -0.88 42.47
CA GLU A 434 3.65 -0.97 43.29
C GLU A 434 2.54 -1.86 42.74
N PHE A 435 2.52 -2.22 41.44
CA PHE A 435 1.41 -3.00 40.87
C PHE A 435 1.87 -4.04 39.82
N LYS A 436 2.50 -5.13 40.28
CA LYS A 436 2.82 -6.33 39.48
C LYS A 436 1.57 -7.20 39.18
N ASN A 437 0.51 -6.60 38.66
CA ASN A 437 -0.73 -7.29 38.30
C ASN A 437 -0.67 -7.83 36.85
N SER A 438 -1.79 -8.40 36.38
CA SER A 438 -1.83 -8.98 35.03
C SER A 438 -1.63 -7.97 33.90
N SER A 439 -2.20 -6.76 34.04
CA SER A 439 -2.02 -5.64 33.11
C SER A 439 -0.56 -5.22 33.01
N PHE A 440 0.16 -5.18 34.13
CA PHE A 440 1.60 -4.90 34.14
C PHE A 440 2.37 -5.92 33.30
N TYR A 441 2.19 -7.22 33.54
CA TYR A 441 2.94 -8.26 32.81
C TYR A 441 2.56 -8.33 31.33
N LEU A 442 1.29 -8.09 30.98
CA LEU A 442 0.86 -7.99 29.58
C LEU A 442 1.49 -6.78 28.89
N THR A 443 1.56 -5.64 29.57
CA THR A 443 2.24 -4.44 29.05
C THR A 443 3.72 -4.73 28.82
N ARG A 444 4.40 -5.42 29.75
CA ARG A 444 5.81 -5.82 29.57
C ARG A 444 6.01 -6.79 28.41
N LEU A 445 5.06 -7.69 28.14
CA LEU A 445 5.08 -8.53 26.94
C LEU A 445 4.96 -7.69 25.66
N VAL A 446 4.04 -6.72 25.65
CA VAL A 446 3.85 -5.79 24.52
C VAL A 446 5.10 -4.94 24.28
N GLU A 447 5.72 -4.40 25.33
CA GLU A 447 6.99 -3.67 25.23
C GLU A 447 8.10 -4.56 24.65
N ALA A 448 8.34 -5.75 25.23
CA ALA A 448 9.42 -6.63 24.80
C ALA A 448 9.29 -7.07 23.35
N THR A 449 8.07 -7.41 22.92
CA THR A 449 7.81 -7.86 21.56
C THR A 449 7.76 -6.70 20.56
N GLY A 450 7.29 -5.52 20.99
CA GLY A 450 7.32 -4.28 20.24
C GLY A 450 8.73 -3.83 19.95
N ASP A 451 9.60 -3.86 20.97
CA ASP A 451 11.02 -3.55 20.83
C ASP A 451 11.70 -4.41 19.76
N ILE A 452 11.44 -5.72 19.76
CA ILE A 452 12.03 -6.66 18.80
C ILE A 452 11.49 -6.46 17.38
N SER A 453 10.21 -6.15 17.25
CA SER A 453 9.53 -6.23 15.95
C SER A 453 9.43 -4.89 15.22
N PHE A 454 9.38 -3.79 15.97
CA PHE A 454 9.11 -2.44 15.45
C PHE A 454 10.07 -1.41 16.02
N ASP A 455 10.05 -1.18 17.35
CA ASP A 455 10.70 -0.01 17.96
C ASP A 455 12.20 0.00 17.64
N VAL A 456 12.95 -1.03 18.06
CA VAL A 456 14.41 -1.07 17.86
C VAL A 456 14.81 -1.07 16.39
N PRO A 457 14.20 -1.90 15.50
CA PRO A 457 14.50 -1.83 14.06
C PRO A 457 14.29 -0.45 13.43
N VAL A 458 13.20 0.25 13.76
CA VAL A 458 12.92 1.60 13.26
C VAL A 458 14.01 2.58 13.72
N PHE A 459 14.41 2.52 15.00
CA PHE A 459 15.49 3.36 15.52
C PHE A 459 16.86 3.01 14.95
N GLN A 460 17.14 1.73 14.70
CA GLN A 460 18.38 1.29 14.07
C GLN A 460 18.51 1.89 12.67
N GLU A 461 17.46 1.81 11.84
CA GLU A 461 17.46 2.44 10.52
C GLU A 461 17.64 3.96 10.63
N ALA A 462 16.89 4.62 11.53
CA ALA A 462 16.96 6.07 11.73
C ALA A 462 18.37 6.53 12.14
N ALA A 463 19.00 5.82 13.08
CA ALA A 463 20.36 6.10 13.53
C ALA A 463 21.38 5.91 12.40
N GLU A 464 21.27 4.84 11.61
CA GLU A 464 22.18 4.63 10.48
C GLU A 464 22.00 5.62 9.34
N LYS A 465 20.75 6.03 9.08
CA LYS A 465 20.43 7.12 8.16
C LYS A 465 21.03 8.44 8.66
N LEU A 466 20.88 8.78 9.94
CA LEU A 466 21.51 9.96 10.55
C LEU A 466 23.03 9.93 10.41
N GLU A 467 23.68 8.82 10.80
CA GLU A 467 25.14 8.62 10.67
C GLU A 467 25.60 8.73 9.20
N SER A 468 24.72 8.44 8.24
CA SER A 468 24.97 8.52 6.79
C SER A 468 24.50 9.84 6.16
N GLY A 469 24.14 10.85 6.95
CA GLY A 469 23.79 12.20 6.50
C GLY A 469 22.38 12.37 5.91
N TRP A 470 21.44 11.49 6.26
CA TRP A 470 20.04 11.62 5.84
C TRP A 470 19.26 12.62 6.71
N PRO A 471 18.34 13.42 6.13
CA PRO A 471 17.35 14.15 6.91
C PRO A 471 16.28 13.18 7.44
N VAL A 472 16.19 13.03 8.76
CA VAL A 472 15.25 12.10 9.41
C VAL A 472 14.46 12.82 10.50
N TYR A 473 13.15 12.59 10.54
CA TYR A 473 12.23 13.15 11.52
C TYR A 473 11.55 12.01 12.27
N LEU A 474 11.71 11.95 13.60
CA LEU A 474 11.11 10.91 14.43
C LEU A 474 9.77 11.35 15.02
N TYR A 475 8.81 10.43 15.13
CA TYR A 475 7.65 10.60 16.02
C TYR A 475 7.39 9.39 16.91
N LEU A 476 6.65 9.65 17.98
CA LEU A 476 5.97 8.65 18.79
C LEU A 476 4.48 9.03 18.85
N GLU A 477 3.61 8.14 18.41
CA GLU A 477 2.16 8.31 18.56
C GLU A 477 1.74 7.88 19.97
N GLU A 478 1.41 8.89 20.79
CA GLU A 478 0.99 8.68 22.18
C GLU A 478 -0.54 8.69 22.33
N PHE A 479 -1.26 9.36 21.42
CA PHE A 479 -2.71 9.43 21.50
C PHE A 479 -3.38 8.12 21.08
N TYR A 480 -4.32 7.68 21.91
CA TYR A 480 -5.23 6.60 21.57
C TYR A 480 -6.61 6.87 22.17
N ASN A 481 -7.65 6.43 21.46
CA ASN A 481 -9.01 6.56 21.94
C ASN A 481 -9.31 5.45 22.96
N ARG A 482 -9.66 5.85 24.19
CA ARG A 482 -10.00 4.94 25.30
C ARG A 482 -11.43 4.39 25.21
N ASN A 483 -12.32 5.06 24.48
CA ASN A 483 -13.73 4.68 24.40
C ASN A 483 -13.89 3.29 23.76
N GLY A 484 -14.56 2.37 24.45
CA GLY A 484 -14.74 0.99 24.00
C GLY A 484 -13.54 0.08 24.24
N ARG A 485 -12.51 0.55 24.97
CA ARG A 485 -11.34 -0.22 25.39
C ARG A 485 -11.25 -0.38 26.92
N GLU A 486 -12.34 -0.18 27.65
CA GLU A 486 -12.39 -0.18 29.12
C GLU A 486 -11.95 -1.53 29.74
N ASN A 487 -12.15 -2.63 29.00
CA ASN A 487 -11.76 -3.98 29.42
C ASN A 487 -10.45 -4.47 28.79
N VAL A 488 -9.72 -3.61 28.08
CA VAL A 488 -8.46 -3.96 27.43
C VAL A 488 -7.32 -3.71 28.44
N PRO A 489 -6.54 -4.73 28.83
CA PRO A 489 -5.58 -4.64 29.94
C PRO A 489 -4.30 -3.89 29.60
N VAL A 490 -4.11 -3.48 28.34
CA VAL A 490 -2.94 -2.72 27.88
C VAL A 490 -3.40 -1.38 27.34
N GLU A 491 -2.86 -0.32 27.92
CA GLU A 491 -3.04 1.07 27.49
C GLU A 491 -2.04 1.44 26.40
N GLY A 492 -2.41 2.38 25.52
CA GLY A 492 -1.55 2.89 24.47
C GLY A 492 -2.15 2.76 23.07
N ALA A 493 -1.52 3.49 22.14
CA ALA A 493 -1.77 3.41 20.71
C ALA A 493 -1.23 2.07 20.20
N PHE A 494 -2.10 1.27 19.60
CA PHE A 494 -1.71 -0.02 19.03
C PHE A 494 -1.26 0.17 17.58
N HIS A 495 -0.56 -0.83 17.03
CA HIS A 495 -0.10 -0.82 15.65
C HIS A 495 -1.19 -0.39 14.64
N GLY A 496 -0.86 0.56 13.78
CA GLY A 496 -1.76 1.11 12.76
C GLY A 496 -2.81 2.10 13.29
N ASN A 497 -2.65 2.63 14.50
CA ASN A 497 -3.58 3.60 15.07
C ASN A 497 -3.68 4.87 14.20
N GLU A 498 -2.58 5.31 13.58
CA GLU A 498 -2.55 6.44 12.64
C GLU A 498 -3.54 6.25 11.49
N LEU A 499 -3.62 5.02 10.96
CA LEU A 499 -4.43 4.70 9.79
C LEU A 499 -5.91 5.00 10.03
N THR A 500 -6.37 4.91 11.28
CA THR A 500 -7.77 5.17 11.63
C THR A 500 -8.13 6.65 11.51
N TYR A 501 -7.17 7.54 11.71
CA TYR A 501 -7.36 8.99 11.56
C TYR A 501 -7.10 9.44 10.12
N ILE A 502 -6.24 8.74 9.38
CA ILE A 502 -5.93 9.03 7.98
C ILE A 502 -7.05 8.55 7.04
N PHE A 503 -7.57 7.34 7.26
CA PHE A 503 -8.48 6.65 6.33
C PHE A 503 -9.87 6.37 6.92
N GLY A 504 -10.09 6.68 8.19
CA GLY A 504 -11.32 6.35 8.90
C GLY A 504 -11.31 4.91 9.44
N ARG A 505 -12.49 4.37 9.73
CA ARG A 505 -12.61 3.08 10.44
C ARG A 505 -12.18 1.89 9.56
N LEU A 506 -10.95 1.41 9.78
CA LEU A 506 -10.39 0.25 9.07
C LEU A 506 -10.63 -1.08 9.80
N TRP A 507 -10.46 -1.10 11.13
CA TRP A 507 -10.62 -2.31 11.95
C TRP A 507 -11.62 -2.08 13.09
N LYS A 508 -12.30 -3.15 13.51
CA LYS A 508 -13.28 -3.05 14.62
C LYS A 508 -12.59 -2.74 15.95
N GLN A 509 -11.37 -3.24 16.15
CA GLN A 509 -10.56 -3.14 17.35
C GLN A 509 -9.82 -1.80 17.47
N ILE A 510 -9.62 -1.11 16.35
CA ILE A 510 -8.97 0.20 16.26
C ILE A 510 -9.98 1.14 15.60
N SER A 511 -11.01 1.52 16.34
CA SER A 511 -12.03 2.45 15.87
C SER A 511 -11.86 3.77 16.60
N ALA A 512 -11.50 4.83 15.87
CA ALA A 512 -11.60 6.18 16.40
C ALA A 512 -13.09 6.49 16.51
N ALA A 513 -13.64 6.51 17.72
CA ALA A 513 -14.87 7.27 17.91
C ALA A 513 -14.56 8.73 17.54
N LYS A 514 -15.49 9.41 16.86
CA LYS A 514 -15.37 10.85 16.57
C LYS A 514 -15.50 11.62 17.88
N THR A 515 -14.39 11.76 18.58
CA THR A 515 -14.25 12.60 19.77
C THR A 515 -13.55 13.89 19.39
N GLU A 516 -13.77 14.95 20.16
CA GLU A 516 -13.09 16.23 19.95
C GLU A 516 -11.56 16.06 19.99
N ASP A 517 -11.05 15.33 20.98
CA ASP A 517 -9.63 14.98 21.08
C ASP A 517 -9.14 14.16 19.88
N GLY A 518 -9.96 13.25 19.37
CA GLY A 518 -9.63 12.45 18.19
C GLY A 518 -9.51 13.30 16.92
N GLU A 519 -10.38 14.29 16.74
CA GLU A 519 -10.29 15.23 15.61
C GLU A 519 -9.11 16.19 15.76
N ARG A 520 -8.80 16.64 16.99
CA ARG A 520 -7.59 17.44 17.26
C ARG A 520 -6.31 16.65 16.96
N PHE A 521 -6.22 15.41 17.42
CA PHE A 521 -5.11 14.53 17.11
C PHE A 521 -5.00 14.28 15.59
N LYS A 522 -6.12 13.96 14.94
CA LYS A 522 -6.18 13.77 13.48
C LYS A 522 -5.63 14.99 12.75
N LYS A 523 -6.03 16.19 13.15
CA LYS A 523 -5.50 17.43 12.57
C LYS A 523 -3.98 17.52 12.73
N ASN A 524 -3.46 17.27 13.93
CA ASN A 524 -2.02 17.33 14.20
C ASN A 524 -1.23 16.33 13.33
N LEU A 525 -1.69 15.09 13.23
CA LEU A 525 -1.09 14.05 12.39
C LEU A 525 -1.09 14.46 10.91
N LEU A 526 -2.23 14.90 10.38
CA LEU A 526 -2.37 15.30 8.99
C LEU A 526 -1.58 16.56 8.65
N ASP A 527 -1.47 17.52 9.57
CA ASP A 527 -0.65 18.72 9.39
C ASP A 527 0.82 18.34 9.22
N GLY A 528 1.35 17.45 10.08
CA GLY A 528 2.73 16.95 9.97
C GLY A 528 3.00 16.28 8.63
N PHE A 529 2.13 15.37 8.19
CA PHE A 529 2.35 14.63 6.94
C PHE A 529 2.16 15.49 5.69
N ARG A 530 1.18 16.40 5.68
CA ARG A 530 0.92 17.28 4.53
C ARG A 530 1.99 18.36 4.37
N SER A 531 2.38 19.02 5.45
CA SER A 531 3.47 20.02 5.43
C SER A 531 4.79 19.39 4.98
N PHE A 532 5.07 18.16 5.42
CA PHE A 532 6.21 17.40 4.96
C PHE A 532 6.11 17.05 3.47
N ALA A 533 4.98 16.54 2.99
CA ALA A 533 4.82 16.20 1.58
C ALA A 533 4.97 17.44 0.66
N GLN A 534 4.53 18.62 1.13
CA GLN A 534 4.65 19.89 0.41
C GLN A 534 6.09 20.44 0.41
N SER A 535 6.76 20.47 1.57
CA SER A 535 7.98 21.24 1.76
C SER A 535 9.23 20.42 2.10
N GLY A 536 9.05 19.18 2.57
CA GLY A 536 10.12 18.36 3.17
C GLY A 536 10.44 18.71 4.62
N ARG A 537 9.68 19.63 5.23
CA ARG A 537 9.79 20.04 6.63
C ARG A 537 8.42 19.88 7.29
N PRO A 538 8.26 18.91 8.21
CA PRO A 538 6.98 18.73 8.88
C PRO A 538 6.74 19.84 9.92
N SER A 539 5.47 20.14 10.17
CA SER A 539 5.05 21.05 11.23
C SER A 539 3.68 20.64 11.77
N VAL A 540 3.44 20.89 13.07
CA VAL A 540 2.16 20.67 13.74
C VAL A 540 1.71 21.99 14.37
N GLY A 541 0.69 22.63 13.78
CA GLY A 541 0.37 24.01 14.13
C GLY A 541 1.58 24.93 13.91
N ASP A 542 1.96 25.68 14.94
CA ASP A 542 3.13 26.58 14.91
C ASP A 542 4.45 25.88 15.32
N ILE A 543 4.41 24.58 15.62
CA ILE A 543 5.57 23.81 16.07
C ILE A 543 6.27 23.22 14.84
N GLU A 544 7.51 23.64 14.59
CA GLU A 544 8.40 22.98 13.64
C GLU A 544 8.76 21.59 14.16
N TRP A 545 8.49 20.55 13.36
CA TRP A 545 8.92 19.20 13.67
C TRP A 545 10.39 19.07 13.25
N GLN A 546 11.28 19.15 14.23
CA GLN A 546 12.72 19.19 13.97
C GLN A 546 13.26 17.79 13.64
N GLN A 547 14.21 17.74 12.71
CA GLN A 547 14.95 16.53 12.39
C GLN A 547 15.88 16.12 13.54
N ILE A 548 16.21 14.82 13.60
CA ILE A 548 17.29 14.35 14.47
C ILE A 548 18.64 14.86 13.95
N THR A 549 19.56 15.08 14.88
CA THR A 549 20.94 15.47 14.60
C THR A 549 21.87 14.63 15.47
N LEU A 550 23.18 14.67 15.23
CA LEU A 550 24.13 13.92 16.08
C LEU A 550 24.04 14.36 17.56
N ASP A 551 23.77 15.64 17.83
CA ASP A 551 23.62 16.17 19.19
C ASP A 551 22.24 15.89 19.80
N HIS A 552 21.24 15.61 18.96
CA HIS A 552 19.85 15.36 19.34
C HIS A 552 19.30 14.13 18.61
N SER A 553 19.98 13.01 18.78
CA SER A 553 19.75 11.79 17.98
C SER A 553 18.46 11.04 18.35
N ASP A 554 17.90 11.34 19.53
CA ASP A 554 16.68 10.74 20.08
C ASP A 554 15.53 11.75 20.23
N ARG A 555 15.65 12.92 19.58
CA ARG A 555 14.58 13.92 19.51
C ARG A 555 13.44 13.43 18.64
N TYR A 556 12.21 13.70 19.04
CA TYR A 556 11.01 13.27 18.32
C TYR A 556 9.82 14.20 18.55
N MET A 557 8.88 14.16 17.61
CA MET A 557 7.54 14.72 17.81
C MET A 557 6.70 13.74 18.62
N SER A 558 6.32 14.13 19.82
CA SER A 558 5.23 13.49 20.57
C SER A 558 3.92 13.86 19.89
N LEU A 559 3.34 12.93 19.11
CA LEU A 559 2.07 13.15 18.47
C LEU A 559 0.94 12.83 19.45
N ASN A 560 0.24 13.88 19.89
CA ASN A 560 -0.85 13.80 20.84
C ASN A 560 -1.91 14.89 20.54
N VAL A 561 -2.92 15.03 21.40
CA VAL A 561 -3.85 16.16 21.40
C VAL A 561 -3.09 17.48 21.57
N GLU A 562 -2.11 17.48 22.47
CA GLU A 562 -1.10 18.52 22.66
C GLU A 562 0.25 17.98 22.19
N SER A 563 0.49 18.09 20.88
CA SER A 563 1.76 17.62 20.30
C SER A 563 2.91 18.55 20.67
N VAL A 564 4.07 17.97 21.01
CA VAL A 564 5.27 18.70 21.43
C VAL A 564 6.54 17.99 20.98
N MET A 565 7.62 18.75 20.76
CA MET A 565 8.95 18.14 20.60
C MET A 565 9.48 17.64 21.95
N LYS A 566 10.01 16.41 21.99
CA LYS A 566 10.63 15.79 23.16
C LYS A 566 11.98 15.16 22.76
N GLU A 567 12.77 14.78 23.76
CA GLU A 567 14.03 14.03 23.60
C GLU A 567 13.99 12.78 24.50
N GLY A 568 14.93 11.85 24.28
CA GLY A 568 14.96 10.60 25.04
C GLY A 568 13.97 9.53 24.57
N LEU A 569 13.63 9.51 23.27
CA LEU A 569 12.67 8.54 22.71
C LEU A 569 13.06 7.10 23.07
N LEU A 570 12.27 6.48 23.96
CA LEU A 570 12.46 5.09 24.44
C LEU A 570 13.89 4.74 24.84
N ARG A 571 14.68 5.72 25.29
CA ARG A 571 16.14 5.62 25.42
C ARG A 571 16.62 4.39 26.18
N GLU A 572 15.99 4.09 27.31
CA GLU A 572 16.36 2.92 28.12
C GLU A 572 16.13 1.59 27.38
N ARG A 573 15.02 1.45 26.64
CA ARG A 573 14.70 0.25 25.85
C ARG A 573 15.63 0.11 24.65
N ILE A 574 15.90 1.23 23.95
CA ILE A 574 16.83 1.26 22.82
C ILE A 574 18.25 0.91 23.29
N ASP A 575 18.74 1.51 24.38
CA ASP A 575 20.09 1.27 24.91
C ASP A 575 20.25 -0.19 25.34
N PHE A 576 19.23 -0.79 25.97
CA PHE A 576 19.25 -2.21 26.30
C PHE A 576 19.49 -3.09 25.06
N TRP A 577 18.73 -2.89 23.98
CA TRP A 577 18.86 -3.73 22.78
C TRP A 577 20.07 -3.40 21.90
N THR A 578 20.52 -2.15 21.89
CA THR A 578 21.59 -1.69 20.99
C THR A 578 22.96 -1.64 21.63
N LYS A 579 23.05 -1.60 22.96
CA LYS A 579 24.30 -1.54 23.73
C LYS A 579 24.46 -2.75 24.64
N ASP A 580 23.51 -3.04 25.51
CA ASP A 580 23.68 -4.06 26.55
C ASP A 580 23.62 -5.48 26.00
N VAL A 581 22.58 -5.80 25.21
CA VAL A 581 22.39 -7.13 24.63
C VAL A 581 23.57 -7.54 23.73
N PRO A 582 24.05 -6.72 22.77
CA PRO A 582 25.17 -7.09 21.90
C PRO A 582 26.51 -7.32 22.61
N LEU A 583 26.68 -6.86 23.86
CA LEU A 583 27.87 -7.12 24.68
C LEU A 583 27.84 -8.51 25.34
N ALA A 584 26.66 -9.10 25.50
CA ALA A 584 26.44 -10.32 26.28
C ALA A 584 25.99 -11.54 25.44
N VAL A 585 25.66 -11.33 24.16
CA VAL A 585 25.17 -12.37 23.24
C VAL A 585 25.97 -12.40 21.93
N ASP A 586 25.97 -13.53 21.22
CA ASP A 586 26.48 -13.57 19.85
C ASP A 586 25.53 -12.80 18.91
N VAL A 587 26.05 -11.73 18.33
CA VAL A 587 25.31 -10.86 17.38
C VAL A 587 24.82 -11.64 16.16
N ASN A 588 25.51 -12.71 15.73
CA ASN A 588 25.05 -13.51 14.60
C ASN A 588 23.78 -14.31 14.94
N GLU A 589 23.65 -14.79 16.17
CA GLU A 589 22.42 -15.42 16.64
C GLU A 589 21.30 -14.40 16.83
N LEU A 590 21.64 -13.17 17.23
CA LEU A 590 20.67 -12.07 17.40
C LEU A 590 20.01 -11.63 16.09
N LYS A 591 20.67 -11.80 14.93
CA LYS A 591 20.12 -11.43 13.61
C LYS A 591 18.80 -12.13 13.25
N TYR A 592 18.47 -13.23 13.91
CA TYR A 592 17.17 -13.89 13.74
C TYR A 592 16.01 -13.17 14.43
N LEU A 593 16.31 -12.30 15.40
CA LEU A 593 15.35 -11.45 16.11
C LEU A 593 15.46 -9.98 15.68
N LEU A 594 16.68 -9.50 15.50
CA LEU A 594 17.00 -8.13 15.08
C LEU A 594 17.96 -8.19 13.88
N PRO A 595 17.44 -8.26 12.65
CA PRO A 595 18.25 -8.33 11.42
C PRO A 595 19.34 -7.26 11.32
N GLY A 596 19.07 -6.07 11.88
CA GLY A 596 20.00 -4.94 11.97
C GLY A 596 21.11 -5.05 12.99
N ALA A 597 21.12 -6.09 13.84
CA ALA A 597 22.06 -6.18 14.94
C ALA A 597 23.52 -6.21 14.47
N ARG A 598 24.34 -5.35 15.08
CA ARG A 598 25.78 -5.22 14.84
C ARG A 598 26.54 -5.08 16.15
N LYS A 599 27.78 -5.56 16.16
CA LYS A 599 28.72 -5.27 17.24
C LYS A 599 29.19 -3.83 17.07
N ARG A 600 28.57 -2.88 17.78
CA ARG A 600 29.11 -1.51 17.87
C ARG A 600 30.32 -1.55 18.80
N ARG A 601 31.48 -1.05 18.36
CA ARG A 601 32.60 -0.74 19.27
C ARG A 601 32.14 0.40 20.19
N ARG A 602 32.57 0.41 21.45
CA ARG A 602 32.26 1.55 22.34
C ARG A 602 32.85 2.81 21.71
N VAL A 603 32.17 3.94 21.85
CA VAL A 603 32.71 5.24 21.41
C VAL A 603 34.04 5.53 22.11
N ASP A 604 34.25 5.01 23.32
CA ASP A 604 35.51 5.11 24.08
C ASP A 604 36.65 4.21 23.54
N GLU A 605 36.39 3.38 22.51
CA GLU A 605 37.36 2.53 21.81
C GLU A 605 37.71 3.05 20.40
N LEU A 606 37.22 4.24 20.02
CA LEU A 606 37.56 5.01 18.81
C LEU A 606 38.24 6.32 19.22
#